data_AF-A0A6B9TAT1-F1
#
_entry.id   AF-A0A6B9TAT1-F1
#
_cell.length_a   1.000
_cell.length_b   1.000
_cell.length_c   1.000
_cell.angle_alpha   90.00
_cell.angle_beta   90.00
_cell.angle_gamma   90.00
#
_symmetry.space_group_name_H-M   'P 1'
#
loop_
_entity.id
_entity.type
_entity.pdbx_description
1 polymer ?
#
loop_
_entity_poly.entity_id
_entity_poly.type
_entity_poly.pdbx_seq_one_letter_code
_entity_poly.pdbx_strand_id
1 'polypeptide(L)'
;MERNAYADMFADCVVRRTEYDTVMKPGIILLTMALPALLALAVVTIVIDVNIGVNFTEEGVSAGILVALVTECCVIGYMLYMLSGRTARHQKRDDIWAEALIGYARSKGADTSGMEDLARRMHRRGRGPLRALSLVMWGFSVLFLLLLGVYLGLLSEPLDQRVYLLGMISYVLLLLQFLLSTGATYGFPYKHEKVQVEFTDEFSRRMDDVGLSFPSMKPIVGKPHRIIVGVLFVITFGLFSLVLFLLACRNMNIHIHNQWAYEQEVLDTIIRIEGGKGVRPVEGAKMGAATRIVRSLF
;
A
#
# COMPACT_ATOMS: atom_id res chain seq x y z
N MET A 1 24.75 11.38 -32.21
CA MET A 1 23.45 10.76 -31.87
C MET A 1 22.64 11.79 -31.10
N GLU A 2 21.44 12.12 -31.60
CA GLU A 2 20.50 12.90 -30.81
C GLU A 2 20.08 12.10 -29.58
N ARG A 3 19.91 12.80 -28.46
CA ARG A 3 19.60 12.21 -27.16
C ARG A 3 18.16 11.68 -27.18
N ASN A 4 17.95 10.42 -26.82
CA ASN A 4 16.62 9.83 -26.80
C ASN A 4 15.85 10.27 -25.53
N ALA A 5 14.91 11.19 -25.68
CA ALA A 5 14.14 11.74 -24.56
C ALA A 5 13.36 10.66 -23.77
N TYR A 6 12.95 9.57 -24.42
CA TYR A 6 12.26 8.47 -23.75
C TYR A 6 13.21 7.60 -22.93
N ALA A 7 14.45 7.44 -23.37
CA ALA A 7 15.50 6.79 -22.57
C ALA A 7 15.80 7.59 -21.30
N ASP A 8 15.89 8.92 -21.42
CA ASP A 8 16.06 9.81 -20.25
C ASP A 8 14.85 9.74 -19.31
N MET A 9 13.62 9.72 -19.84
CA MET A 9 12.40 9.61 -19.04
C MET A 9 12.33 8.30 -18.28
N PHE A 10 12.71 7.18 -18.91
CA PHE A 10 12.81 5.89 -18.23
C PHE A 10 13.87 5.92 -17.13
N ALA A 11 15.06 6.44 -17.42
CA ALA A 11 16.14 6.57 -16.45
C ALA A 11 15.73 7.43 -15.25
N ASP A 12 15.09 8.60 -15.46
CA ASP A 12 14.59 9.46 -14.38
C ASP A 12 13.56 8.72 -13.52
N CYS A 13 12.63 7.99 -14.14
CA CYS A 13 11.62 7.19 -13.45
C CYS A 13 12.25 6.12 -12.54
N VAL A 14 13.28 5.41 -13.03
CA VAL A 14 13.99 4.37 -12.27
C VAL A 14 14.78 4.98 -11.11
N VAL A 15 15.48 6.10 -11.32
CA VAL A 15 16.28 6.77 -10.29
C VAL A 15 15.40 7.35 -9.19
N ARG A 16 14.29 7.97 -9.57
CA ARG A 16 13.35 8.64 -8.65
C ARG A 16 12.29 7.68 -8.10
N ARG A 17 12.48 6.36 -8.22
CA ARG A 17 11.54 5.34 -7.71
C ARG A 17 11.13 5.56 -6.25
N THR A 18 12.04 6.05 -5.41
CA THR A 18 11.78 6.27 -3.98
C THR A 18 10.74 7.37 -3.69
N GLU A 19 10.43 8.22 -4.67
CA GLU A 19 9.36 9.22 -4.56
C GLU A 19 7.96 8.59 -4.70
N TYR A 20 7.88 7.41 -5.32
CA TYR A 20 6.62 6.73 -5.64
C TYR A 20 6.46 5.44 -4.82
N ASP A 21 7.50 4.62 -4.78
CA ASP A 21 7.50 3.31 -4.14
C ASP A 21 7.77 3.43 -2.65
N THR A 22 6.85 2.87 -1.87
CA THR A 22 7.03 2.69 -0.43
C THR A 22 7.17 1.21 -0.14
N VAL A 23 8.32 0.78 0.37
CA VAL A 23 8.51 -0.59 0.90
C VAL A 23 8.17 -0.54 2.38
N MET A 24 7.17 -1.31 2.81
CA MET A 24 6.75 -1.33 4.21
C MET A 24 7.40 -2.50 4.93
N LYS A 25 8.23 -2.23 5.95
CA LYS A 25 8.84 -3.28 6.76
C LYS A 25 7.86 -3.83 7.80
N PRO A 26 7.77 -5.17 8.00
CA PRO A 26 6.89 -5.78 8.99
C PRO A 26 7.06 -5.22 10.41
N GLY A 27 8.30 -4.93 10.82
CA GLY A 27 8.58 -4.36 12.14
C GLY A 27 7.94 -2.99 12.36
N ILE A 28 7.97 -2.11 11.34
CA ILE A 28 7.29 -0.81 11.41
C ILE A 28 5.79 -1.03 11.52
N ILE A 29 5.22 -1.91 10.69
CA ILE A 29 3.78 -2.20 10.70
C ILE A 29 3.34 -2.64 12.10
N LEU A 30 4.05 -3.61 12.69
CA LEU A 30 3.77 -4.11 14.03
C LEU A 30 3.88 -3.00 15.07
N LEU A 31 4.93 -2.16 15.01
CA LEU A 31 5.09 -1.04 15.94
C LEU A 31 3.94 -0.03 15.80
N THR A 32 3.56 0.33 14.58
CA THR A 32 2.47 1.27 14.31
C THR A 32 1.09 0.72 14.68
N MET A 33 0.95 -0.60 14.86
CA MET A 33 -0.29 -1.22 15.32
C MET A 33 -0.31 -1.43 16.83
N ALA A 34 0.79 -1.94 17.41
CA ALA A 34 0.88 -2.24 18.83
C ALA A 34 1.06 -0.97 19.68
N LEU A 35 1.88 -0.01 19.26
CA LEU A 35 2.21 1.15 20.08
C LEU A 35 0.98 2.03 20.38
N PRO A 36 0.10 2.39 19.41
CA PRO A 36 -1.08 3.18 19.73
C PRO A 36 -2.06 2.43 20.63
N ALA A 37 -2.22 1.11 20.44
CA ALA A 37 -3.08 0.29 21.31
C ALA A 37 -2.55 0.24 22.75
N LEU A 38 -1.24 0.06 22.93
CA LEU A 38 -0.60 0.07 24.25
C LEU A 38 -0.68 1.46 24.92
N LEU A 39 -0.48 2.54 24.14
CA LEU A 39 -0.61 3.91 24.64
C LEU A 39 -2.05 4.23 25.04
N ALA A 40 -3.04 3.84 24.22
CA ALA A 40 -4.44 4.03 24.55
C ALA A 40 -4.83 3.26 25.82
N LEU A 41 -4.37 2.01 25.96
CA LEU A 41 -4.58 1.22 27.18
C LEU A 41 -3.97 1.93 28.40
N ALA A 42 -2.73 2.41 28.29
CA ALA A 42 -2.07 3.13 29.38
C ALA A 42 -2.81 4.42 29.76
N VAL A 43 -3.23 5.23 28.77
CA VAL A 43 -3.98 6.47 29.00
C VAL A 43 -5.32 6.18 29.68
N VAL A 44 -6.05 5.16 29.20
CA VAL A 44 -7.31 4.72 29.83
C VAL A 44 -7.09 4.33 31.27
N THR A 45 -6.07 3.51 31.56
CA THR A 45 -5.75 3.08 32.92
C THR A 45 -5.45 4.28 33.83
N ILE A 46 -4.67 5.26 33.35
CA ILE A 46 -4.38 6.49 34.09
C ILE A 46 -5.66 7.33 34.31
N VAL A 47 -6.51 7.48 33.30
CA VAL A 47 -7.76 8.25 33.40
C VAL A 47 -8.72 7.60 34.40
N ILE A 48 -8.84 6.27 34.41
CA ILE A 48 -9.66 5.54 35.38
C ILE A 48 -9.09 5.74 36.80
N ASP A 49 -7.77 5.57 36.97
CA ASP A 49 -7.11 5.73 38.27
C ASP A 49 -7.30 7.14 38.84
N VAL A 50 -7.15 8.18 38.02
CA VAL A 50 -7.26 9.59 38.43
C VAL A 50 -8.70 10.00 38.75
N ASN A 51 -9.71 9.48 38.04
CA ASN A 51 -11.11 9.95 38.17
C ASN A 51 -11.99 9.05 39.04
N ILE A 52 -11.68 7.76 39.14
CA ILE A 52 -12.56 6.74 39.76
C ILE A 52 -11.83 6.04 40.93
N GLY A 53 -10.51 6.23 41.05
CA GLY A 53 -9.64 5.50 41.98
C GLY A 53 -9.30 4.09 41.48
N VAL A 54 -8.42 3.39 42.20
CA VAL A 54 -7.83 2.08 41.82
C VAL A 54 -8.84 0.92 41.74
N ASN A 55 -10.12 1.16 42.02
CA ASN A 55 -11.15 0.13 41.98
C ASN A 55 -11.60 -0.10 40.54
N PHE A 56 -11.24 -1.25 39.97
CA PHE A 56 -11.78 -1.73 38.69
C PHE A 56 -13.29 -1.97 38.81
N THR A 57 -14.08 -0.93 38.54
CA THR A 57 -15.53 -1.06 38.37
C THR A 57 -15.83 -1.72 37.03
N GLU A 58 -16.95 -2.45 36.95
CA GLU A 58 -17.44 -3.05 35.70
C GLU A 58 -17.58 -2.02 34.58
N GLU A 59 -18.02 -0.80 34.94
CA GLU A 59 -18.12 0.36 34.04
C GLU A 59 -16.74 0.84 33.55
N GLY A 60 -15.73 0.90 34.42
CA GLY A 60 -14.36 1.28 34.06
C GLY A 60 -13.69 0.28 33.11
N VAL A 61 -13.88 -1.03 33.37
CA VAL A 61 -13.41 -2.10 32.46
C VAL A 61 -14.09 -1.99 31.09
N SER A 62 -15.40 -1.76 31.09
CA SER A 62 -16.18 -1.65 29.85
C SER A 62 -15.83 -0.41 29.03
N ALA A 63 -15.59 0.74 29.69
CA ALA A 63 -15.08 1.95 29.03
C ALA A 63 -13.68 1.72 28.44
N GLY A 64 -12.81 0.98 29.14
CA GLY A 64 -11.48 0.65 28.63
C GLY A 64 -11.50 -0.26 27.41
N ILE A 65 -12.39 -1.26 27.38
CA ILE A 65 -12.62 -2.10 26.19
C ILE A 65 -13.08 -1.24 25.01
N LEU A 66 -14.02 -0.32 25.23
CA LEU A 66 -14.52 0.57 24.18
C LEU A 66 -13.40 1.45 23.59
N VAL A 67 -12.56 2.05 24.42
CA VAL A 67 -11.44 2.88 23.95
C VAL A 67 -10.38 2.05 23.21
N ALA A 68 -10.08 0.84 23.67
CA ALA A 68 -9.18 -0.07 22.98
C ALA A 68 -9.70 -0.41 21.57
N LEU A 69 -10.99 -0.75 21.46
CA LEU A 69 -11.64 -1.04 20.17
C LEU A 69 -11.62 0.17 19.24
N VAL A 70 -11.95 1.37 19.73
CA VAL A 70 -11.92 2.61 18.93
C VAL A 70 -10.49 2.96 18.49
N THR A 71 -9.49 2.72 19.34
CA THR A 71 -8.08 2.96 18.99
C THR A 71 -7.62 2.01 17.90
N GLU A 72 -7.90 0.71 18.05
CA GLU A 72 -7.58 -0.30 17.04
C GLU A 72 -8.24 0.03 15.70
N CYS A 73 -9.51 0.46 15.75
CA CYS A 73 -10.26 0.98 14.62
C CYS A 73 -9.57 2.13 13.88
N CYS A 74 -9.10 3.15 14.61
CA CYS A 74 -8.37 4.29 14.04
C CYS A 74 -7.05 3.85 13.39
N VAL A 75 -6.31 2.97 14.05
CA VAL A 75 -5.04 2.41 13.55
C VAL A 75 -5.28 1.64 12.26
N ILE A 76 -6.27 0.75 12.23
CA ILE A 76 -6.63 -0.02 11.04
C ILE A 76 -7.03 0.91 9.89
N GLY A 77 -7.84 1.94 10.17
CA GLY A 77 -8.21 2.94 9.18
C GLY A 77 -7.00 3.64 8.57
N TYR A 78 -6.04 4.07 9.39
CA TYR A 78 -4.80 4.69 8.94
C TYR A 78 -3.95 3.74 8.07
N MET A 79 -3.86 2.47 8.47
CA MET A 79 -3.14 1.44 7.71
C MET A 79 -3.72 1.23 6.31
N LEU A 80 -5.04 1.20 6.18
CA LEU A 80 -5.72 1.10 4.89
C LEU A 80 -5.46 2.31 3.99
N TYR A 81 -5.51 3.51 4.56
CA TYR A 81 -5.17 4.74 3.84
C TYR A 81 -3.74 4.67 3.29
N MET A 82 -2.79 4.24 4.11
CA MET A 82 -1.38 4.08 3.72
C MET A 82 -1.20 3.06 2.59
N LEU A 83 -1.87 1.89 2.67
CA LEU A 83 -1.84 0.89 1.59
C LEU A 83 -2.44 1.40 0.29
N SER A 84 -3.60 2.06 0.35
CA SER A 84 -4.23 2.64 -0.83
C SER A 84 -3.30 3.69 -1.45
N GLY A 85 -2.80 4.64 -0.66
CA GLY A 85 -1.88 5.68 -1.12
C GLY A 85 -0.64 5.11 -1.81
N ARG A 86 -0.03 4.08 -1.20
CA ARG A 86 1.10 3.34 -1.79
C ARG A 86 0.75 2.78 -3.17
N THR A 87 -0.38 2.10 -3.31
CA THR A 87 -0.82 1.53 -4.61
C THR A 87 -1.08 2.62 -5.67
N ALA A 88 -1.61 3.80 -5.29
CA ALA A 88 -1.74 4.90 -6.27
C ALA A 88 -0.39 5.40 -6.76
N ARG A 89 0.53 5.67 -5.84
CA ARG A 89 1.83 6.22 -6.21
C ARG A 89 2.62 5.24 -7.07
N HIS A 90 2.59 3.96 -6.71
CA HIS A 90 3.18 2.89 -7.51
C HIS A 90 2.57 2.85 -8.93
N GLN A 91 1.23 2.79 -9.04
CA GLN A 91 0.56 2.81 -10.35
C GLN A 91 0.90 4.05 -11.18
N LYS A 92 1.02 5.22 -10.55
CA LYS A 92 1.40 6.46 -11.24
C LYS A 92 2.81 6.36 -11.83
N ARG A 93 3.74 5.70 -11.12
CA ARG A 93 5.07 5.38 -11.66
C ARG A 93 4.96 4.39 -12.81
N ASP A 94 4.06 3.41 -12.69
CA ASP A 94 3.85 2.41 -13.73
C ASP A 94 3.40 2.99 -15.05
N ASP A 95 2.51 3.98 -14.99
CA ASP A 95 2.09 4.72 -16.17
C ASP A 95 3.28 5.45 -16.84
N ILE A 96 4.19 6.04 -16.04
CA ILE A 96 5.36 6.78 -16.55
C ILE A 96 6.38 5.86 -17.24
N TRP A 97 6.78 4.76 -16.60
CA TRP A 97 7.77 3.88 -17.22
C TRP A 97 7.20 3.12 -18.42
N ALA A 98 5.92 2.73 -18.39
CA ALA A 98 5.28 2.12 -19.54
C ALA A 98 5.22 3.08 -20.74
N GLU A 99 4.86 4.35 -20.51
CA GLU A 99 4.90 5.40 -21.54
C GLU A 99 6.32 5.60 -22.08
N ALA A 100 7.33 5.59 -21.20
CA ALA A 100 8.73 5.72 -21.61
C ALA A 100 9.18 4.56 -22.50
N LEU A 101 8.85 3.31 -22.15
CA LEU A 101 9.22 2.16 -22.98
C LEU A 101 8.45 2.12 -24.31
N ILE A 102 7.17 2.51 -24.32
CA ILE A 102 6.39 2.68 -25.56
C ILE A 102 7.07 3.72 -26.46
N GLY A 103 7.38 4.90 -25.92
CA GLY A 103 8.04 5.96 -26.68
C GLY A 103 9.43 5.56 -27.18
N TYR A 104 10.18 4.84 -26.36
CA TYR A 104 11.48 4.30 -26.73
C TYR A 104 11.35 3.28 -27.87
N ALA A 105 10.44 2.31 -27.78
CA ALA A 105 10.17 1.35 -28.84
C ALA A 105 9.78 2.05 -30.16
N ARG A 106 8.90 3.06 -30.08
CA ARG A 106 8.50 3.88 -31.23
C ARG A 106 9.69 4.61 -31.86
N SER A 107 10.58 5.16 -31.04
CA SER A 107 11.79 5.85 -31.52
C SER A 107 12.79 4.92 -32.24
N LYS A 108 12.72 3.61 -31.96
CA LYS A 108 13.50 2.56 -32.64
C LYS A 108 12.77 1.95 -33.84
N GLY A 109 11.57 2.42 -34.16
CA GLY A 109 10.78 1.97 -35.30
C GLY A 109 9.93 0.72 -35.05
N ALA A 110 9.75 0.31 -33.79
CA ALA A 110 8.92 -0.84 -33.45
C ALA A 110 7.42 -0.50 -33.43
N ASP A 111 6.56 -1.49 -33.72
CA ASP A 111 5.10 -1.37 -33.59
C ASP A 111 4.69 -1.39 -32.12
N THR A 112 4.06 -0.30 -31.65
CA THR A 112 3.67 -0.11 -30.24
C THR A 112 2.21 -0.41 -29.94
N SER A 113 1.40 -0.81 -30.93
CA SER A 113 -0.06 -0.99 -30.76
C SER A 113 -0.41 -1.95 -29.61
N GLY A 114 0.25 -3.11 -29.57
CA GLY A 114 0.07 -4.11 -28.51
C GLY A 114 0.50 -3.61 -27.12
N MET A 115 1.59 -2.85 -27.05
CA MET A 115 2.08 -2.27 -25.80
C MET A 115 1.12 -1.21 -25.25
N GLU A 116 0.54 -0.37 -26.12
CA GLU A 116 -0.43 0.64 -25.73
C GLU A 116 -1.72 0.02 -25.17
N ASP A 117 -2.19 -1.08 -25.77
CA ASP A 117 -3.32 -1.85 -25.25
C ASP A 117 -3.04 -2.46 -23.87
N LEU A 118 -1.82 -2.98 -23.67
CA LEU A 118 -1.37 -3.53 -22.39
C LEU A 118 -1.24 -2.44 -21.33
N ALA A 119 -0.66 -1.28 -21.65
CA ALA A 119 -0.56 -0.14 -20.75
C ALA A 119 -1.94 0.37 -20.33
N ARG A 120 -2.91 0.45 -21.27
CA ARG A 120 -4.31 0.77 -20.94
C ARG A 120 -4.92 -0.25 -19.98
N ARG A 121 -4.62 -1.54 -20.13
CA ARG A 121 -5.08 -2.60 -19.23
C ARG A 121 -4.44 -2.48 -17.84
N MET A 122 -3.15 -2.17 -17.76
CA MET A 122 -2.45 -1.90 -16.49
C MET A 122 -3.12 -0.75 -15.74
N HIS A 123 -3.28 0.39 -16.42
CA HIS A 123 -3.88 1.60 -15.85
C HIS A 123 -5.30 1.37 -15.29
N ARG A 124 -6.14 0.64 -16.04
CA ARG A 124 -7.51 0.31 -15.61
C ARG A 124 -7.55 -0.56 -14.35
N ARG A 125 -6.55 -1.42 -14.12
CA ARG A 125 -6.47 -2.27 -12.92
C ARG A 125 -6.19 -1.45 -11.66
N GLY A 126 -5.45 -0.34 -11.78
CA GLY A 126 -5.17 0.60 -10.68
C GLY A 126 -6.38 1.39 -10.19
N ARG A 127 -7.39 1.59 -11.06
CA ARG A 127 -8.61 2.40 -10.81
C ARG A 127 -9.85 1.53 -10.50
N GLY A 128 -9.70 0.53 -9.65
CA GLY A 128 -10.82 -0.36 -9.30
C GLY A 128 -11.92 0.35 -8.48
N PRO A 129 -13.21 0.07 -8.74
CA PRO A 129 -14.33 0.65 -7.97
C PRO A 129 -14.27 0.31 -6.48
N LEU A 130 -13.71 -0.85 -6.14
CA LEU A 130 -13.48 -1.27 -4.75
C LEU A 130 -12.54 -0.34 -3.99
N ARG A 131 -11.60 0.30 -4.68
CA ARG A 131 -10.66 1.24 -4.07
C ARG A 131 -11.33 2.59 -3.77
N ALA A 132 -12.14 3.09 -4.70
CA ALA A 132 -12.96 4.28 -4.46
C ALA A 132 -13.96 4.03 -3.33
N LEU A 133 -14.65 2.89 -3.34
CA LEU A 133 -15.54 2.47 -2.27
C LEU A 133 -14.81 2.37 -0.92
N SER A 134 -13.61 1.78 -0.89
CA SER A 134 -12.77 1.71 0.31
C SER A 134 -12.44 3.08 0.90
N LEU A 135 -12.09 4.06 0.04
CA LEU A 135 -11.81 5.43 0.47
C LEU A 135 -13.06 6.16 0.98
N VAL A 136 -14.21 5.98 0.32
CA VAL A 136 -15.48 6.55 0.76
C VAL A 136 -15.90 5.97 2.11
N MET A 137 -15.83 4.64 2.26
CA MET A 137 -16.12 3.96 3.52
C MET A 137 -15.17 4.41 4.62
N TRP A 138 -13.89 4.65 4.32
CA TRP A 138 -12.95 5.21 5.28
C TRP A 138 -13.35 6.60 5.75
N GLY A 139 -13.71 7.50 4.83
CA GLY A 139 -14.18 8.84 5.17
C GLY A 139 -15.44 8.79 6.03
N PHE A 140 -16.40 7.91 5.69
CA PHE A 140 -17.60 7.68 6.49
C PHE A 140 -17.27 7.17 7.90
N SER A 141 -16.36 6.20 8.03
CA SER A 141 -16.00 5.66 9.34
C SER A 141 -15.28 6.68 10.22
N VAL A 142 -14.39 7.51 9.66
CA VAL A 142 -13.75 8.62 10.40
C VAL A 142 -14.80 9.63 10.87
N LEU A 143 -15.71 10.04 9.98
CA LEU A 143 -16.79 10.96 10.33
C LEU A 143 -17.70 10.37 11.42
N PHE A 144 -18.05 9.09 11.29
CA PHE A 144 -18.89 8.39 12.26
C PHE A 144 -18.22 8.31 13.63
N LEU A 145 -16.93 7.95 13.69
CA LEU A 145 -16.16 7.94 14.94
C LEU A 145 -16.07 9.33 15.58
N LEU A 146 -15.94 10.38 14.76
CA LEU A 146 -15.88 11.76 15.24
C LEU A 146 -17.24 12.21 15.81
N LEU A 147 -18.33 11.91 15.11
CA LEU A 147 -19.69 12.17 15.59
C LEU A 147 -20.01 11.40 16.87
N LEU A 148 -19.56 10.14 16.95
CA LEU A 148 -19.68 9.32 18.16
C LEU A 148 -18.90 9.96 19.31
N GLY A 149 -17.65 10.38 19.08
CA GLY A 149 -16.84 11.08 20.09
C GLY A 149 -17.48 12.37 20.60
N VAL A 150 -18.05 13.19 19.71
CA VAL A 150 -18.79 14.40 20.08
C VAL A 150 -20.05 14.06 20.88
N TYR A 151 -20.82 13.07 20.43
CA TYR A 151 -22.01 12.60 21.15
C TYR A 151 -21.66 12.13 22.56
N LEU A 152 -20.57 11.37 22.72
CA LEU A 152 -20.07 10.93 24.02
C LEU A 152 -19.63 12.09 24.91
N GLY A 153 -18.93 13.09 24.35
CA GLY A 153 -18.49 14.27 25.11
C GLY A 153 -19.63 15.19 25.54
N LEU A 154 -20.81 15.07 24.92
CA LEU A 154 -22.02 15.82 25.29
C LEU A 154 -22.88 15.08 26.33
N LEU A 155 -22.63 13.79 26.58
CA LEU A 155 -23.34 13.04 27.63
C LEU A 155 -22.78 13.45 29.00
N SER A 156 -23.65 14.02 29.84
CA SER A 156 -23.36 14.35 31.25
C SER A 156 -23.67 13.21 32.23
N GLU A 157 -24.11 12.07 31.71
CA GLU A 157 -24.68 10.93 32.44
C GLU A 157 -23.79 9.67 32.26
N PRO A 158 -23.87 8.67 33.17
CA PRO A 158 -23.12 7.42 33.04
C PRO A 158 -23.36 6.74 31.68
N LEU A 159 -22.35 6.00 31.20
CA LEU A 159 -22.33 5.35 29.87
C LEU A 159 -23.55 4.42 29.69
N ASP A 160 -24.58 4.92 29.01
CA ASP A 160 -25.78 4.17 28.63
C ASP A 160 -25.41 2.95 27.76
N GLN A 161 -26.15 1.86 27.89
CA GLN A 161 -26.11 0.67 27.03
C GLN A 161 -26.10 1.00 25.52
N ARG A 162 -26.72 2.13 25.13
CA ARG A 162 -26.69 2.67 23.77
C ARG A 162 -25.28 3.00 23.27
N VAL A 163 -24.39 3.46 24.14
CA VAL A 163 -23.00 3.77 23.79
C VAL A 163 -22.24 2.49 23.44
N TYR A 164 -22.42 1.42 24.22
CA TYR A 164 -21.82 0.13 23.94
C TYR A 164 -22.31 -0.45 22.62
N LEU A 165 -23.62 -0.34 22.34
CA LEU A 165 -24.19 -0.77 21.08
C LEU A 165 -23.61 0.01 19.88
N LEU A 166 -23.51 1.34 19.99
CA LEU A 166 -22.90 2.18 18.95
C LEU A 166 -21.41 1.87 18.74
N GLY A 167 -20.67 1.61 19.81
CA GLY A 167 -19.27 1.15 19.75
C GLY A 167 -19.12 -0.17 19.01
N MET A 168 -19.97 -1.16 19.32
CA MET A 168 -19.99 -2.46 18.64
C MET A 168 -20.36 -2.34 17.15
N ILE A 169 -21.36 -1.51 16.82
CA ILE A 169 -21.72 -1.23 15.42
C ILE A 169 -20.53 -0.59 14.68
N SER A 170 -19.84 0.37 15.32
CA SER A 170 -18.64 1.00 14.76
C SER A 170 -17.57 -0.03 14.43
N TYR A 171 -17.29 -0.92 15.37
CA TYR A 171 -16.28 -1.97 15.22
C TYR A 171 -16.61 -2.92 14.07
N VAL A 172 -17.88 -3.38 13.96
CA VAL A 172 -18.32 -4.26 12.86
C VAL A 172 -18.22 -3.55 11.51
N LEU A 173 -18.65 -2.29 11.40
CA LEU A 173 -18.55 -1.53 10.15
C LEU A 173 -17.09 -1.36 9.71
N LEU A 174 -16.18 -1.15 10.65
CA LEU A 174 -14.75 -1.00 10.40
C LEU A 174 -14.08 -2.31 10.02
N LEU A 175 -14.46 -3.43 10.65
CA LEU A 175 -14.05 -4.77 10.24
C LEU A 175 -14.49 -5.09 8.81
N LEU A 176 -15.74 -4.77 8.45
CA LEU A 176 -16.25 -4.93 7.09
C LEU A 176 -15.50 -4.06 6.09
N GLN A 177 -15.26 -2.79 6.45
CA GLN A 177 -14.44 -1.90 5.63
C GLN A 177 -13.02 -2.44 5.45
N PHE A 178 -12.39 -2.95 6.52
CA PHE A 178 -11.07 -3.54 6.46
C PHE A 178 -11.05 -4.75 5.52
N LEU A 179 -12.03 -5.65 5.63
CA LEU A 179 -12.14 -6.81 4.76
C LEU A 179 -12.29 -6.39 3.28
N LEU A 180 -13.12 -5.40 2.98
CA LEU A 180 -13.29 -4.88 1.62
C LEU A 180 -12.01 -4.24 1.08
N SER A 181 -11.37 -3.41 1.90
CA SER A 181 -10.18 -2.64 1.52
C SER A 181 -8.96 -3.55 1.35
N THR A 182 -8.73 -4.43 2.33
CA THR A 182 -7.64 -5.40 2.28
C THR A 182 -7.93 -6.49 1.25
N GLY A 183 -9.19 -6.88 1.02
CA GLY A 183 -9.56 -7.78 -0.08
C GLY A 183 -9.29 -7.18 -1.46
N ALA A 184 -9.45 -5.86 -1.61
CA ALA A 184 -9.12 -5.12 -2.82
C ALA A 184 -7.60 -5.03 -3.04
N THR A 185 -6.82 -4.76 -1.98
CA THR A 185 -5.36 -4.58 -2.07
C THR A 185 -4.59 -5.90 -2.06
N TYR A 186 -5.05 -6.94 -1.35
CA TYR A 186 -4.37 -8.22 -1.23
C TYR A 186 -4.22 -8.94 -2.58
N GLY A 187 -5.24 -8.86 -3.43
CA GLY A 187 -5.20 -9.44 -4.77
C GLY A 187 -4.68 -8.52 -5.85
N PHE A 188 -4.34 -7.26 -5.52
CA PHE A 188 -3.86 -6.30 -6.49
C PHE A 188 -2.48 -6.70 -7.06
N PRO A 189 -1.43 -6.98 -6.25
CA PRO A 189 -0.10 -7.29 -6.78
C PRO A 189 -0.10 -8.42 -7.82
N TYR A 190 -0.80 -9.53 -7.54
CA TYR A 190 -0.90 -10.65 -8.49
C TYR A 190 -1.57 -10.25 -9.82
N LYS A 191 -2.71 -9.57 -9.76
CA LYS A 191 -3.46 -9.18 -10.96
C LYS A 191 -2.73 -8.11 -11.77
N HIS A 192 -2.02 -7.21 -11.07
CA HIS A 192 -1.24 -6.14 -11.68
C HIS A 192 0.02 -6.71 -12.35
N GLU A 193 0.79 -7.52 -11.62
CA GLU A 193 2.00 -8.18 -12.13
C GLU A 193 1.70 -9.01 -13.37
N LYS A 194 0.58 -9.74 -13.41
CA LYS A 194 0.21 -10.51 -14.61
C LYS A 194 0.17 -9.64 -15.88
N VAL A 195 -0.43 -8.46 -15.80
CA VAL A 195 -0.53 -7.57 -16.98
C VAL A 195 0.80 -6.89 -17.26
N GLN A 196 1.58 -6.56 -16.22
CA GLN A 196 2.94 -6.05 -16.40
C GLN A 196 3.85 -7.06 -17.09
N VAL A 197 3.82 -8.34 -16.72
CA VAL A 197 4.59 -9.39 -17.39
C VAL A 197 4.17 -9.49 -18.87
N GLU A 198 2.87 -9.48 -19.17
CA GLU A 198 2.39 -9.43 -20.56
C GLU A 198 2.94 -8.18 -21.31
N PHE A 199 3.01 -7.03 -20.64
CA PHE A 199 3.58 -5.79 -21.20
C PHE A 199 5.09 -5.91 -21.46
N THR A 200 5.87 -6.44 -20.52
CA THR A 200 7.32 -6.56 -20.67
C THR A 200 7.70 -7.62 -21.70
N ASP A 201 6.92 -8.70 -21.81
CA ASP A 201 7.07 -9.71 -22.87
C ASP A 201 6.81 -9.10 -24.25
N GLU A 202 5.74 -8.31 -24.38
CA GLU A 202 5.44 -7.61 -25.62
C GLU A 202 6.55 -6.60 -25.97
N PHE A 203 7.03 -5.81 -25.00
CA PHE A 203 8.15 -4.90 -25.22
C PHE A 203 9.38 -5.65 -25.75
N SER A 204 9.80 -6.72 -25.06
CA SER A 204 10.94 -7.55 -25.48
C SER A 204 10.79 -8.02 -26.92
N ARG A 205 9.64 -8.59 -27.26
CA ARG A 205 9.34 -9.11 -28.61
C ARG A 205 9.42 -8.02 -29.67
N ARG A 206 8.85 -6.83 -29.41
CA ARG A 206 8.88 -5.70 -30.35
C ARG A 206 10.26 -5.10 -30.52
N MET A 207 11.08 -5.14 -29.47
CA MET A 207 12.47 -4.71 -29.57
C MET A 207 13.33 -5.73 -30.33
N ASP A 208 13.06 -7.03 -30.18
CA ASP A 208 13.72 -8.08 -30.96
C ASP A 208 13.44 -7.94 -32.46
N ASP A 209 12.20 -7.57 -32.84
CA ASP A 209 11.81 -7.30 -34.24
C ASP A 209 12.66 -6.18 -34.90
N VAL A 210 13.19 -5.25 -34.09
CA VAL A 210 14.09 -4.17 -34.55
C VAL A 210 15.56 -4.44 -34.23
N GLY A 211 15.91 -5.68 -33.86
CA GLY A 211 17.29 -6.13 -33.64
C GLY A 211 17.89 -5.74 -32.28
N LEU A 212 17.06 -5.41 -31.28
CA LEU A 212 17.50 -5.02 -29.95
C LEU A 212 16.95 -5.98 -28.89
N SER A 213 17.83 -6.73 -28.23
CA SER A 213 17.40 -7.68 -27.20
C SER A 213 17.24 -7.01 -25.84
N PHE A 214 16.05 -7.18 -25.25
CA PHE A 214 15.69 -6.72 -23.91
C PHE A 214 15.25 -7.88 -23.02
N PRO A 215 15.44 -7.79 -21.69
CA PRO A 215 14.88 -8.77 -20.77
C PRO A 215 13.35 -8.62 -20.68
N SER A 216 12.69 -9.66 -20.16
CA SER A 216 11.29 -9.58 -19.71
C SER A 216 11.16 -9.99 -18.25
N MET A 217 10.18 -9.39 -17.57
CA MET A 217 9.88 -9.64 -16.17
C MET A 217 9.27 -11.04 -15.99
N LYS A 218 9.73 -11.78 -14.97
CA LYS A 218 9.18 -13.09 -14.63
C LYS A 218 8.08 -12.94 -13.57
N PRO A 219 6.98 -13.73 -13.63
CA PRO A 219 5.96 -13.71 -12.60
C PRO A 219 6.51 -14.34 -11.31
N ILE A 220 6.45 -13.63 -10.19
CA ILE A 220 6.90 -14.16 -8.89
C ILE A 220 5.84 -14.05 -7.78
N VAL A 221 4.83 -13.18 -7.96
CA VAL A 221 3.74 -13.03 -7.01
C VAL A 221 2.76 -14.19 -7.20
N GLY A 222 2.56 -14.96 -6.14
CA GLY A 222 1.62 -16.08 -6.13
C GLY A 222 0.15 -15.65 -6.17
N LYS A 223 -0.72 -16.57 -6.63
CA LYS A 223 -2.17 -16.35 -6.65
C LYS A 223 -2.71 -16.23 -5.20
N PRO A 224 -3.56 -15.24 -4.90
CA PRO A 224 -4.13 -15.06 -3.56
C PRO A 224 -5.18 -16.14 -3.20
N HIS A 225 -5.07 -16.75 -2.02
CA HIS A 225 -6.02 -17.73 -1.49
C HIS A 225 -7.22 -17.06 -0.77
N ARG A 226 -8.09 -16.39 -1.53
CA ARG A 226 -9.18 -15.54 -1.00
C ARG A 226 -10.18 -16.27 -0.09
N ILE A 227 -10.51 -17.53 -0.39
CA ILE A 227 -11.48 -18.31 0.39
C ILE A 227 -10.91 -18.63 1.78
N ILE A 228 -9.68 -19.13 1.84
CA ILE A 228 -8.99 -19.46 3.09
C ILE A 228 -8.88 -18.20 3.96
N VAL A 229 -8.50 -17.08 3.37
CA VAL A 229 -8.43 -15.78 4.06
C VAL A 229 -9.79 -15.37 4.64
N GLY A 230 -10.88 -15.51 3.87
CA GLY A 230 -12.22 -15.18 4.35
C GLY A 230 -12.68 -16.05 5.52
N VAL A 231 -12.41 -17.36 5.45
CA VAL A 231 -12.73 -18.30 6.53
C VAL A 231 -11.93 -17.97 7.80
N LEU A 232 -10.61 -17.73 7.67
CA LEU A 232 -9.76 -17.37 8.81
C LEU A 232 -10.18 -16.04 9.44
N PHE A 233 -10.59 -15.05 8.64
CA PHE A 233 -11.10 -13.79 9.15
C PHE A 233 -12.34 -13.98 10.03
N VAL A 234 -13.31 -14.80 9.58
CA VAL A 234 -14.56 -15.07 10.33
C VAL A 234 -14.27 -15.85 11.61
N ILE A 235 -13.50 -16.94 11.53
CA ILE A 235 -13.21 -17.81 12.69
C ILE A 235 -12.42 -17.05 13.78
N THR A 236 -11.57 -16.10 13.37
CA THR A 236 -10.78 -15.30 14.31
C THR A 236 -11.46 -13.99 14.74
N PHE A 237 -12.73 -13.79 14.38
CA PHE A 237 -13.47 -12.55 14.66
C PHE A 237 -12.70 -11.27 14.29
N GLY A 238 -11.95 -11.32 13.19
CA GLY A 238 -11.16 -10.19 12.71
C GLY A 238 -9.71 -10.12 13.23
N LEU A 239 -9.27 -10.95 14.17
CA LEU A 239 -7.85 -10.95 14.61
C LEU A 239 -6.89 -11.32 13.47
N PHE A 240 -7.35 -12.11 12.49
CA PHE A 240 -6.58 -12.41 11.28
C PHE A 240 -6.33 -11.19 10.37
N SER A 241 -6.96 -10.04 10.65
CA SER A 241 -6.77 -8.79 9.90
C SER A 241 -5.32 -8.35 9.85
N LEU A 242 -4.60 -8.44 10.98
CA LEU A 242 -3.18 -8.10 11.05
C LEU A 242 -2.35 -8.99 10.12
N VAL A 243 -2.60 -10.30 10.14
CA VAL A 243 -1.90 -11.27 9.28
C VAL A 243 -2.18 -10.96 7.81
N LEU A 244 -3.44 -10.69 7.47
CA LEU A 244 -3.82 -10.34 6.10
C LEU A 244 -3.14 -9.04 5.63
N PHE A 245 -3.05 -8.05 6.50
CA PHE A 245 -2.35 -6.80 6.22
C PHE A 245 -0.86 -7.03 5.96
N LEU A 246 -0.19 -7.83 6.79
CA LEU A 246 1.21 -8.19 6.61
C LEU A 246 1.44 -8.95 5.29
N LEU A 247 0.53 -9.87 4.94
CA LEU A 247 0.60 -10.59 3.67
C LEU A 247 0.40 -9.67 2.46
N ALA A 248 -0.53 -8.71 2.53
CA ALA A 248 -0.72 -7.71 1.48
C ALA A 248 0.54 -6.85 1.29
N CYS A 249 1.15 -6.40 2.39
CA CYS A 249 2.42 -5.66 2.36
C CYS A 249 3.54 -6.50 1.77
N ARG A 250 3.68 -7.76 2.18
CA ARG A 250 4.68 -8.70 1.66
C ARG A 250 4.56 -8.87 0.15
N ASN A 251 3.36 -9.16 -0.35
CA ASN A 251 3.13 -9.37 -1.78
C ASN A 251 3.48 -8.13 -2.61
N MET A 252 3.11 -6.94 -2.12
CA MET A 252 3.46 -5.69 -2.79
C MET A 252 4.97 -5.38 -2.69
N ASN A 253 5.65 -5.73 -1.59
CA ASN A 253 7.10 -5.58 -1.48
C ASN A 253 7.84 -6.49 -2.48
N ILE A 254 7.40 -7.75 -2.58
CA ILE A 254 7.93 -8.73 -3.55
C ILE A 254 7.77 -8.19 -4.97
N HIS A 255 6.58 -7.70 -5.31
CA HIS A 255 6.29 -7.07 -6.60
C HIS A 255 7.22 -5.90 -6.93
N ILE A 256 7.33 -4.92 -6.03
CA ILE A 256 8.21 -3.75 -6.22
C ILE A 256 9.67 -4.17 -6.41
N HIS A 257 10.12 -5.18 -5.67
CA HIS A 257 11.50 -5.67 -5.80
C HIS A 257 11.73 -6.37 -7.14
N ASN A 258 10.77 -7.18 -7.60
CA ASN A 258 10.81 -7.84 -8.90
C ASN A 258 10.88 -6.83 -10.04
N GLN A 259 9.98 -5.84 -10.00
CA GLN A 259 9.92 -4.78 -10.99
C GLN A 259 11.21 -3.96 -10.99
N TRP A 260 11.77 -3.66 -9.81
CA TRP A 260 13.05 -2.95 -9.73
C TRP A 260 14.19 -3.73 -10.37
N ALA A 261 14.29 -5.04 -10.14
CA ALA A 261 15.33 -5.86 -10.77
C ALA A 261 15.21 -5.82 -12.31
N TYR A 262 14.00 -6.00 -12.83
CA TYR A 262 13.71 -5.85 -14.26
C TYR A 262 14.10 -4.46 -14.80
N GLU A 263 13.69 -3.39 -14.11
CA GLU A 263 13.97 -2.01 -14.53
C GLU A 263 15.46 -1.69 -14.58
N GLN A 264 16.26 -2.25 -13.67
CA GLN A 264 17.73 -2.10 -13.72
C GLN A 264 18.31 -2.78 -14.96
N GLU A 265 17.89 -4.01 -15.27
CA GLU A 265 18.39 -4.73 -16.45
C GLU A 265 18.01 -4.01 -17.77
N VAL A 266 16.78 -3.46 -17.84
CA VAL A 266 16.34 -2.64 -18.98
C VAL A 266 17.16 -1.36 -19.07
N LEU A 267 17.37 -0.67 -17.96
CA LEU A 267 18.14 0.58 -17.92
C LEU A 267 19.58 0.35 -18.39
N ASP A 268 20.24 -0.69 -17.90
CA ASP A 268 21.60 -1.06 -18.32
C ASP A 268 21.65 -1.37 -19.83
N THR A 269 20.61 -2.03 -20.34
CA THR A 269 20.48 -2.32 -21.77
C THR A 269 20.31 -1.05 -22.61
N ILE A 270 19.46 -0.10 -22.17
CA ILE A 270 19.29 1.21 -22.83
C ILE A 270 20.61 1.98 -22.80
N ILE A 271 21.30 2.05 -21.66
CA ILE A 271 22.58 2.75 -21.53
C ILE A 271 23.61 2.19 -22.51
N ARG A 272 23.69 0.86 -22.62
CA ARG A 272 24.59 0.18 -23.57
C ARG A 272 24.27 0.51 -25.02
N ILE A 273 22.99 0.48 -25.41
CA ILE A 273 22.54 0.78 -26.77
C ILE A 273 22.77 2.25 -27.14
N GLU A 274 22.53 3.17 -26.21
CA GLU A 274 22.65 4.62 -26.42
C GLU A 274 24.08 5.14 -26.23
N GLY A 275 25.04 4.28 -25.85
CA GLY A 275 26.43 4.69 -25.58
C GLY A 275 26.57 5.60 -24.35
N GLY A 276 25.66 5.48 -23.38
CA GLY A 276 25.65 6.26 -22.14
C GLY A 276 26.77 5.85 -21.18
N LYS A 277 27.18 6.78 -20.31
CA LYS A 277 28.22 6.55 -19.26
C LYS A 277 27.64 6.06 -17.92
N GLY A 278 26.39 5.59 -17.92
CA GLY A 278 25.66 5.22 -16.71
C GLY A 278 24.92 6.37 -16.04
N VAL A 279 24.18 6.06 -14.98
CA VAL A 279 23.53 7.03 -14.11
C VAL A 279 24.55 7.54 -13.09
N ARG A 280 24.82 8.85 -13.05
CA ARG A 280 25.67 9.43 -12.00
C ARG A 280 24.90 9.45 -10.67
N PRO A 281 25.43 8.82 -9.60
CA PRO A 281 24.89 9.05 -8.27
C PRO A 281 25.08 10.53 -7.92
N VAL A 282 24.09 11.13 -7.27
CA VAL A 282 24.23 12.50 -6.76
C VAL A 282 25.27 12.50 -5.64
N GLU A 283 26.50 12.89 -5.95
CA GLU A 283 27.53 13.14 -4.96
C GLU A 283 27.08 14.31 -4.07
N GLY A 284 26.89 14.06 -2.77
CA GLY A 284 26.59 15.11 -1.79
C GLY A 284 25.34 14.93 -0.94
N ALA A 285 24.53 13.90 -1.15
CA ALA A 285 23.45 13.56 -0.23
C ALA A 285 24.01 12.96 1.09
N LYS A 286 24.63 13.80 1.93
CA LYS A 286 24.97 13.44 3.31
C LYS A 286 23.68 13.14 4.06
N MET A 287 23.29 11.87 4.10
CA MET A 287 22.21 11.41 4.95
C MET A 287 22.60 11.60 6.42
N GLY A 288 21.87 12.47 7.11
CA GLY A 288 21.97 12.66 8.55
C GLY A 288 21.70 11.35 9.31
N ALA A 289 22.23 11.24 10.53
CA ALA A 289 22.07 10.05 11.38
C ALA A 289 20.59 9.68 11.58
N ALA A 290 19.71 10.68 11.73
CA ALA A 290 18.26 10.48 11.81
C ALA A 290 17.71 9.82 10.53
N THR A 291 18.09 10.31 9.35
CA THR A 291 17.71 9.73 8.05
C THR A 291 18.28 8.31 7.87
N ARG A 292 19.42 8.01 8.49
CA ARG A 292 20.06 6.68 8.48
C ARG A 292 19.34 5.69 9.39
N ILE A 293 18.90 6.12 10.57
CA ILE A 293 18.07 5.34 11.49
C ILE A 293 16.70 5.09 10.87
N VAL A 294 16.06 6.15 10.36
CA VAL A 294 14.85 6.12 9.53
C VAL A 294 15.06 5.10 8.40
N ARG A 295 16.07 5.23 7.55
CA ARG A 295 16.33 4.27 6.45
C ARG A 295 16.73 2.87 6.91
N SER A 296 17.26 2.67 8.12
CA SER A 296 17.45 1.32 8.66
C SER A 296 16.12 0.69 9.08
N LEU A 297 15.11 1.53 9.37
CA LEU A 297 13.73 1.15 9.62
C LEU A 297 12.89 1.08 8.32
N PHE A 298 13.19 1.82 7.25
CA PHE A 298 12.52 1.79 5.91
C PHE A 298 13.19 0.90 4.88
#